data_AF-A0A9D0Z2V6-F1
#
_entry.id   AF-A0A9D0Z2V6-F1
#
_cell.length_a   1.000
_cell.length_b   1.000
_cell.length_c   1.000
_cell.angle_alpha   90.00
_cell.angle_beta   90.00
_cell.angle_gamma   90.00
#
_symmetry.space_group_name_H-M   'P 1'
#
loop_
_entity.id
_entity.type
_entity.pdbx_description
1 polymer ?
#
loop_
_entity_poly.entity_id
_entity_poly.type
_entity_poly.pdbx_seq_one_letter_code
_entity_poly.pdbx_strand_id
1 'polypeptide(L)' 'PYMQQKLNEHREYYETSFDDILIPSELAGIHYKRAIPARNRWLVDHSDYLIAMVWRNFGGAYATLQYAQKRGKKIILLKR' A
#
# COMPACT_ATOMS: atom_id res chain seq x y z
N PRO A 1 -3.37 -1.65 7.02
CA PRO A 1 -2.48 -1.69 8.20
C PRO A 1 -3.15 -1.34 9.54
N TYR A 2 -4.47 -1.19 9.55
CA TYR A 2 -5.26 -1.30 10.78
C TYR A 2 -6.16 -2.50 10.56
N MET A 3 -5.97 -3.56 11.36
CA MET A 3 -6.93 -4.65 11.47
C MET A 3 -8.15 -4.06 12.17
N GLN A 4 -9.00 -3.37 11.41
CA GLN A 4 -10.27 -2.89 11.92
C GLN A 4 -11.27 -4.03 11.86
N GLN A 5 -12.12 -4.12 12.88
CA GLN A 5 -13.25 -5.05 12.95
C GLN A 5 -14.22 -4.91 11.76
N LYS A 6 -14.11 -3.82 10.99
CA LYS A 6 -14.86 -3.55 9.75
C LYS A 6 -14.87 -4.67 8.72
N LEU A 7 -13.78 -5.44 8.59
CA LEU A 7 -13.77 -6.60 7.70
C LEU A 7 -14.77 -7.67 8.15
N ASN A 8 -14.92 -7.83 9.47
CA ASN A 8 -15.89 -8.76 10.05
C ASN A 8 -17.31 -8.15 10.06
N GLU A 9 -17.44 -6.83 10.21
CA GLU A 9 -18.75 -6.13 10.24
C GLU A 9 -19.39 -6.03 8.85
N HIS A 10 -18.60 -5.92 7.77
CA HIS A 10 -19.07 -5.74 6.39
C HIS A 10 -18.54 -6.81 5.46
N ARG A 11 -18.44 -8.05 5.95
CA ARG A 11 -17.83 -9.17 5.25
C ARG A 11 -18.41 -9.40 3.84
N GLU A 12 -19.75 -9.40 3.72
CA GLU A 12 -20.47 -9.64 2.46
C GLU A 12 -20.14 -8.60 1.37
N TYR A 13 -19.96 -7.32 1.75
CA TYR A 13 -19.55 -6.27 0.80
C TYR A 13 -18.16 -6.54 0.23
N TYR A 14 -17.21 -6.95 1.08
CA TYR A 14 -15.85 -7.20 0.65
C TYR A 14 -15.73 -8.49 -0.16
N GLU A 15 -16.44 -9.55 0.23
CA GLU A 15 -16.47 -10.83 -0.50
C GLU A 15 -17.12 -10.70 -1.89
N THR A 16 -18.06 -9.77 -2.08
CA THR A 16 -18.70 -9.54 -3.38
C THR A 16 -17.95 -8.54 -4.26
N SER A 17 -17.16 -7.63 -3.68
CA SER A 17 -16.48 -6.54 -4.40
C SER A 17 -15.06 -6.88 -4.83
N PHE A 18 -14.42 -7.89 -4.23
CA PHE A 18 -13.03 -8.24 -4.47
C PHE A 18 -12.83 -9.75 -4.53
N ASP A 19 -11.98 -10.20 -5.45
CA ASP A 19 -11.61 -11.62 -5.56
C ASP A 19 -10.75 -12.09 -4.37
N ASP A 20 -9.93 -11.20 -3.80
CA ASP A 20 -9.05 -11.51 -2.67
C ASP A 20 -8.72 -10.27 -1.81
N ILE A 21 -8.40 -10.51 -0.52
CA ILE A 21 -8.03 -9.49 0.46
C ILE A 21 -6.67 -9.83 1.07
N LEU A 22 -5.64 -9.11 0.63
CA LEU A 22 -4.28 -9.28 1.12
C LEU A 22 -4.06 -8.55 2.45
N ILE A 23 -3.80 -9.32 3.52
CA ILE A 23 -3.41 -8.81 4.83
C ILE A 23 -1.99 -9.27 5.14
N PRO A 24 -0.98 -8.38 5.06
CA PRO A 24 0.41 -8.76 5.31
C PRO A 24 0.63 -9.01 6.80
N SER A 25 0.69 -10.28 7.18
CA SER A 25 0.86 -10.74 8.57
C SER A 25 2.17 -10.26 9.19
N GLU A 26 3.23 -10.11 8.40
CA GLU A 26 4.53 -9.55 8.83
C GLU A 26 4.46 -8.09 9.32
N LEU A 27 3.37 -7.38 9.00
CA LEU A 27 3.14 -6.02 9.49
C LEU A 27 2.30 -5.98 10.77
N ALA A 28 1.90 -7.13 11.30
CA ALA A 28 1.18 -7.23 12.56
C ALA A 28 2.04 -6.69 13.72
N GLY A 29 1.44 -5.93 14.63
CA GLY A 29 2.12 -5.38 15.81
C GLY A 29 3.05 -4.19 15.54
N ILE A 30 3.22 -3.74 14.29
CA ILE A 30 3.96 -2.51 14.01
C ILE A 30 3.24 -1.31 14.63
N HIS A 31 3.98 -0.50 15.39
CA HIS A 31 3.47 0.74 15.98
C HIS A 31 2.74 1.60 14.92
N TYR A 32 1.51 2.03 15.22
CA TYR A 32 0.58 2.61 14.26
C TYR A 32 1.16 3.76 13.41
N LYS A 33 2.00 4.63 13.98
CA LYS A 33 2.70 5.71 13.26
C LYS A 33 3.62 5.24 12.12
N ARG A 34 4.06 3.98 12.14
CA ARG A 34 4.93 3.36 11.11
C ARG A 34 4.16 2.44 10.17
N ALA A 35 2.90 2.14 10.47
CA ALA A 35 2.15 1.09 9.79
C ALA A 35 1.84 1.41 8.32
N ILE A 36 1.55 2.69 8.00
CA ILE A 36 1.31 3.13 6.60
C ILE A 36 2.59 3.05 5.76
N PRO A 37 3.73 3.67 6.17
CA PRO A 37 4.99 3.51 5.44
C PRO A 37 5.42 2.06 5.25
N ALA A 38 5.25 1.21 6.28
CA ALA A 38 5.58 -0.21 6.20
C ALA A 38 4.70 -0.93 5.17
N ARG A 39 3.37 -0.71 5.20
CA ARG A 39 2.45 -1.26 4.19
C ARG A 39 2.81 -0.81 2.78
N ASN A 40 3.14 0.46 2.59
CA ASN A 40 3.48 0.96 1.25
C ASN A 40 4.74 0.29 0.71
N ARG A 41 5.75 0.04 1.55
CA ARG A 41 6.93 -0.73 1.14
C ARG A 41 6.57 -2.17 0.79
N TRP A 42 5.76 -2.82 1.62
CA TRP A 42 5.28 -4.17 1.35
C TRP A 42 4.56 -4.27 0.00
N LEU A 43 3.65 -3.33 -0.29
CA LEU A 43 2.94 -3.27 -1.58
C LEU A 43 3.92 -3.14 -2.75
N VAL A 44 4.93 -2.27 -2.62
CA VAL A 44 5.96 -2.12 -3.65
C VAL A 44 6.72 -3.42 -3.87
N ASP A 45 7.15 -4.08 -2.79
CA ASP A 45 7.92 -5.33 -2.88
C ASP A 45 7.12 -6.45 -3.57
N HIS A 46 5.81 -6.52 -3.34
CA HIS A 46 4.89 -7.53 -3.87
C HIS A 46 4.16 -7.13 -5.17
N SER A 47 4.53 -6.01 -5.81
CA SER A 47 3.95 -5.58 -7.09
C SER A 47 5.00 -5.53 -8.19
N ASP A 48 4.62 -5.84 -9.43
CA ASP A 48 5.50 -5.68 -10.59
C ASP A 48 5.53 -4.23 -11.11
N TYR A 49 4.37 -3.56 -11.03
CA TYR A 49 4.16 -2.20 -11.54
C TYR A 49 3.70 -1.26 -10.43
N LEU A 50 4.06 0.01 -10.58
CA LEU A 50 3.53 1.11 -9.78
C LEU A 50 2.99 2.21 -10.69
N ILE A 51 1.72 2.55 -10.55
CA ILE A 51 1.14 3.76 -11.15
C ILE A 51 1.18 4.87 -10.10
N ALA A 52 1.80 6.00 -10.42
CA ALA A 52 2.00 7.09 -9.46
C ALA A 52 1.66 8.46 -10.05
N MET A 53 0.90 9.27 -9.31
CA MET A 53 0.68 10.70 -9.57
C MET A 53 1.21 11.50 -8.37
N VAL A 54 2.47 11.91 -8.43
CA VAL A 54 3.15 12.59 -7.32
C VAL A 54 3.78 13.90 -7.82
N TRP A 55 3.26 15.04 -7.34
CA TRP A 55 3.75 16.38 -7.72
C TRP A 55 4.55 17.08 -6.61
N ARG A 56 4.52 16.56 -5.37
CA ARG A 56 5.30 17.08 -4.24
C ARG A 56 6.55 16.23 -4.04
N ASN A 57 7.63 16.86 -3.59
CA ASN A 57 8.89 16.20 -3.24
C ASN A 57 8.98 15.80 -1.75
N PHE A 58 7.84 15.64 -1.08
CA PHE A 58 7.77 15.22 0.32
C PHE A 58 6.47 14.43 0.62
N GLY A 59 6.44 13.75 1.76
CA GLY A 59 5.30 12.98 2.25
C GLY A 59 5.33 11.49 1.86
N GLY A 60 4.33 10.74 2.34
CA GLY A 60 4.30 9.27 2.23
C GLY A 60 4.23 8.77 0.78
N ALA A 61 3.51 9.46 -0.10
CA ALA A 61 3.43 9.10 -1.52
C ALA A 61 4.79 9.25 -2.21
N TYR A 62 5.46 10.38 -2.00
CA TYR A 62 6.80 10.63 -2.52
C TYR A 62 7.82 9.60 -1.99
N ALA A 63 7.80 9.31 -0.70
CA ALA A 63 8.68 8.29 -0.10
C ALA A 63 8.43 6.88 -0.68
N THR A 64 7.18 6.55 -1.00
CA THR A 64 6.82 5.27 -1.64
C THR A 64 7.32 5.21 -3.07
N LEU A 65 7.18 6.28 -3.84
CA LEU A 65 7.71 6.39 -5.20
C LEU A 65 9.24 6.23 -5.21
N GLN A 66 9.94 6.92 -4.31
CA GLN A 66 11.39 6.78 -4.16
C GLN A 66 11.81 5.35 -3.80
N TYR A 67 11.05 4.69 -2.92
CA TYR A 67 11.32 3.29 -2.59
C TYR A 67 11.13 2.38 -3.81
N ALA A 68 10.05 2.54 -4.58
CA ALA A 68 9.81 1.77 -5.80
C ALA A 68 10.90 1.97 -6.86
N GLN A 69 11.40 3.20 -7.03
CA GLN A 69 12.54 3.50 -7.89
C GLN A 69 13.79 2.73 -7.44
N LYS A 70 14.09 2.74 -6.14
CA LYS A 70 15.23 1.98 -5.57
C LYS A 70 15.08 0.47 -5.74
N ARG A 71 13.86 -0.05 -5.74
CA ARG A 71 13.56 -1.48 -5.95
C ARG A 71 13.49 -1.86 -7.44
N GLY A 72 13.74 -0.92 -8.36
CA GLY A 72 13.76 -1.18 -9.80
C GLY A 72 12.39 -1.56 -10.38
N LYS A 73 11.29 -1.11 -9.75
CA LYS A 73 9.93 -1.43 -10.22
C LYS A 73 9.63 -0.70 -11.52
N LYS A 74 8.70 -1.25 -12.32
CA LYS A 74 8.20 -0.59 -13.52
C LYS A 74 7.20 0.49 -13.13
N ILE A 75 7.55 1.75 -13.35
CA ILE A 75 6.76 2.89 -12.85
C ILE A 75 6.11 3.64 -14.01
N ILE A 76 4.79 3.80 -13.92
CA ILE A 76 3.99 4.64 -14.82
C ILE A 76 3.68 5.95 -14.07
N LEU A 77 4.30 7.05 -14.51
CA LEU A 77 4.10 8.37 -13.91
C LEU A 77 2.99 9.13 -14.64
N LEU A 78 1.97 9.53 -13.90
CA LEU A 78 0.87 10.37 -14.39
C LEU A 78 1.17 11.84 -14.07
N LYS A 79 0.77 12.71 -15.00
CA LYS A 79 0.82 14.17 -14.82
C LYS A 79 -0.49 14.66 -14.22
N ARG A 80 -0.42 15.80 -13.53
CA ARG A 80 -1.59 16.53 -13.05
C ARG A 80 -2.23 17.33 -14.18
#